data_AF-A0A8X6UFQ1-F1
#
_entry.id   AF-A0A8X6UFQ1-F1
#
_cell.length_a   1.000
_cell.length_b   1.000
_cell.length_c   1.000
_cell.angle_alpha   90.00
_cell.angle_beta   90.00
_cell.angle_gamma   90.00
#
_symmetry.space_group_name_H-M   'P 1'
#
loop_
_entity.id
_entity.type
_entity.pdbx_description
1 polymer ?
#
loop_
_entity_poly.entity_id
_entity_poly.type
_entity_poly.pdbx_seq_one_letter_code
_entity_poly.pdbx_strand_id
1 'polypeptide(L)'
;MLDYNMDLSNKSRDKSWENISNEWKEFSHRPRKEAVVNFRLKIRHDCLVEQLKSIGILTNSLCPICKTDTMNREHLLVCLGVDPILQLRADVCLLY
;
A
#
# COMPACT_ATOMS: atom_id res chain seq x y z
N MET A 1 -16.40 25.08 2.54
CA MET A 1 -16.69 23.62 2.40
C MET A 1 -16.81 23.16 0.95
N LEU A 2 -17.07 24.02 -0.05
CA LEU A 2 -17.16 23.61 -1.46
C LEU A 2 -15.79 23.44 -2.16
N ASP A 3 -14.75 24.15 -1.71
CA ASP A 3 -13.45 24.17 -2.40
C ASP A 3 -12.63 22.87 -2.26
N TYR A 4 -12.80 22.13 -1.17
CA TYR A 4 -12.05 20.89 -0.94
C TYR A 4 -12.43 19.76 -1.91
N ASN A 5 -13.74 19.63 -2.21
CA ASN A 5 -14.23 18.61 -3.13
C ASN A 5 -13.87 18.92 -4.59
N MET A 6 -13.79 20.20 -4.96
CA MET A 6 -13.39 20.63 -6.29
C MET A 6 -11.89 20.37 -6.56
N ASP A 7 -11.04 20.57 -5.55
CA ASP A 7 -9.61 20.26 -5.60
C ASP A 7 -9.34 18.75 -5.72
N LEU A 8 -10.07 17.91 -4.97
CA LEU A 8 -10.00 16.44 -5.11
C LEU A 8 -10.44 15.96 -6.49
N SER A 9 -11.54 16.51 -7.02
CA SER A 9 -12.02 16.20 -8.37
C SER A 9 -10.98 16.53 -9.43
N ASN A 10 -10.30 17.68 -9.33
CA ASN A 10 -9.26 18.07 -10.27
C ASN A 10 -8.01 17.18 -10.14
N LYS A 11 -7.61 16.78 -8.93
CA LYS A 11 -6.52 15.82 -8.70
C LYS A 11 -6.80 14.40 -9.20
N SER A 12 -8.07 14.02 -9.35
CA SER A 12 -8.48 12.70 -9.86
C SER A 12 -8.62 12.64 -11.39
N ARG A 13 -8.72 13.79 -12.06
CA ARG A 13 -9.00 13.89 -13.51
C ARG A 13 -7.84 13.37 -14.38
N ASP A 14 -6.61 13.57 -13.95
CA ASP A 14 -5.41 13.15 -14.69
C ASP A 14 -4.87 11.79 -14.26
N LYS A 15 -5.56 11.09 -13.35
CA LYS A 15 -5.17 9.73 -12.94
C LYS A 15 -5.72 8.74 -13.96
N SER A 16 -4.83 7.97 -14.59
CA SER A 16 -5.23 6.85 -15.44
C SER A 16 -5.81 5.73 -14.59
N TRP A 17 -7.15 5.69 -14.53
CA TRP A 17 -7.90 4.66 -13.83
C TRP A 17 -7.96 3.33 -14.60
N GLU A 18 -7.65 3.34 -15.90
CA GLU A 18 -7.59 2.13 -16.74
C GLU A 18 -6.56 1.12 -16.24
N ASN A 19 -5.41 1.59 -15.75
CA ASN A 19 -4.41 0.72 -15.15
C ASN A 19 -4.98 -0.06 -13.96
N ILE A 20 -5.85 0.54 -13.15
CA ILE A 20 -6.43 -0.12 -11.97
C ILE A 20 -7.24 -1.36 -12.35
N SER A 21 -7.97 -1.31 -13.47
CA SER A 21 -8.74 -2.48 -13.92
C SER A 21 -7.84 -3.64 -14.34
N ASN A 22 -6.68 -3.35 -14.96
CA ASN A 22 -5.73 -4.38 -15.36
C ASN A 22 -5.00 -4.95 -14.14
N GLU A 23 -4.60 -4.09 -13.20
CA GLU A 23 -4.02 -4.48 -11.92
C GLU A 23 -4.98 -5.37 -11.13
N TRP A 24 -6.29 -5.07 -11.11
CA TRP A 24 -7.27 -5.92 -10.42
C TRP A 24 -7.40 -7.31 -11.06
N LYS A 25 -7.35 -7.43 -12.38
CA LYS A 25 -7.43 -8.73 -13.08
C LYS A 25 -6.28 -9.67 -12.70
N GLU A 26 -5.10 -9.12 -12.37
CA GLU A 26 -3.97 -9.90 -11.88
C GLU A 26 -4.30 -10.64 -10.57
N PHE A 27 -5.18 -10.08 -9.73
CA PHE A 27 -5.46 -10.61 -8.39
C PHE A 27 -6.85 -11.24 -8.24
N SER A 28 -7.80 -10.91 -9.12
CA SER A 28 -9.22 -11.24 -8.95
C SER A 28 -9.55 -12.74 -8.91
N HIS A 29 -8.62 -13.60 -9.35
CA HIS A 29 -8.78 -15.05 -9.32
C HIS A 29 -8.36 -15.69 -7.99
N ARG A 30 -7.72 -14.93 -7.08
CA ARG A 30 -7.23 -15.41 -5.79
C ARG A 30 -8.30 -15.29 -4.70
N PRO A 31 -8.15 -15.97 -3.54
CA PRO A 31 -9.01 -15.76 -2.39
C PRO A 31 -9.12 -14.27 -2.05
N ARG A 32 -10.33 -13.81 -1.70
CA ARG A 32 -10.65 -12.38 -1.52
C ARG A 32 -9.62 -11.63 -0.67
N LYS A 33 -9.18 -12.21 0.46
CA LYS A 33 -8.21 -11.57 1.36
C LYS A 33 -6.90 -11.30 0.64
N GLU A 34 -6.35 -12.32 -0.01
CA GLU A 34 -5.12 -12.23 -0.78
C GLU A 34 -5.22 -11.26 -1.95
N ALA A 35 -6.33 -11.34 -2.69
CA ALA A 35 -6.56 -10.46 -3.81
C ALA A 35 -6.55 -8.99 -3.39
N VAL A 36 -7.29 -8.65 -2.32
CA VAL A 36 -7.42 -7.27 -1.83
C VAL A 36 -6.11 -6.73 -1.27
N VAL A 37 -5.37 -7.52 -0.50
CA VAL A 37 -4.11 -7.08 0.10
C VAL A 37 -3.07 -6.79 -0.98
N ASN A 38 -2.86 -7.72 -1.91
CA ASN A 38 -1.90 -7.54 -3.00
C ASN A 38 -2.29 -6.36 -3.90
N PHE A 39 -3.58 -6.23 -4.22
CA PHE A 39 -4.08 -5.10 -5.00
C PHE A 39 -3.78 -3.77 -4.30
N ARG A 40 -4.10 -3.62 -3.01
CA ARG A 40 -3.85 -2.38 -2.25
C ARG A 40 -2.39 -1.98 -2.27
N LEU A 41 -1.48 -2.93 -2.05
CA LEU A 41 -0.04 -2.67 -2.07
C LEU A 41 0.46 -2.34 -3.48
N LYS A 42 -0.06 -3.01 -4.51
CA LYS A 42 0.31 -2.78 -5.91
C LYS A 42 -0.05 -1.37 -6.38
N ILE A 43 -1.25 -0.90 -6.05
CA ILE A 43 -1.71 0.44 -6.43
C ILE A 43 -1.28 1.53 -5.42
N ARG A 44 -0.42 1.19 -4.45
CA ARG A 44 0.02 2.09 -3.36
C ARG A 44 -1.14 2.76 -2.63
N HIS A 45 -2.22 2.02 -2.46
CA HIS A 45 -3.38 2.38 -1.64
C HIS A 45 -3.32 1.68 -0.27
N ASP A 46 -2.11 1.31 0.13
CA ASP A 46 -1.79 0.80 1.45
C ASP A 46 -1.59 1.95 2.46
N CYS A 47 -1.68 1.60 3.74
CA CYS A 47 -1.39 2.53 4.84
C CYS A 47 0.05 2.40 5.35
N LEU A 48 1.00 1.96 4.51
CA LEU A 48 2.40 1.91 4.92
C LEU A 48 2.96 3.33 5.03
N VAL A 49 4.05 3.46 5.79
CA VAL A 49 4.62 4.76 6.15
C VAL A 49 5.03 5.55 4.92
N GLU A 50 5.56 4.90 3.88
CA GLU A 50 5.90 5.56 2.62
C GLU A 50 4.71 6.30 2.02
N GLN A 51 3.55 5.64 1.95
CA GLN A 51 2.35 6.22 1.38
C GLN A 51 1.73 7.28 2.29
N LEU A 52 1.70 7.04 3.61
CA LEU A 52 1.20 8.03 4.57
C LEU A 52 2.06 9.31 4.59
N LYS A 53 3.37 9.19 4.36
CA LYS A 53 4.26 10.33 4.18
C LYS A 53 4.02 11.06 2.86
N SER A 54 3.81 10.32 1.77
CA SER A 54 3.56 10.91 0.44
C SER A 54 2.31 11.80 0.42
N ILE A 55 1.28 11.44 1.21
CA ILE A 55 0.04 12.23 1.37
C ILE A 55 0.10 13.24 2.52
N GLY A 56 1.24 13.38 3.19
CA GLY A 56 1.47 14.39 4.23
C GLY A 56 0.85 14.09 5.60
N ILE A 57 0.39 12.86 5.86
CA ILE A 57 -0.12 12.45 7.19
C ILE A 57 1.04 12.23 8.16
N LEU A 58 2.10 11.57 7.71
CA LEU A 58 3.31 11.35 8.51
C LEU A 58 4.46 12.26 8.05
N THR A 59 5.25 12.73 9.01
CA THR A 59 6.46 13.54 8.75
C THR A 59 7.71 12.67 8.60
N ASN A 60 7.74 11.54 9.30
CA ASN A 60 8.82 10.55 9.29
C ASN A 60 8.54 9.43 8.29
N SER A 61 9.60 8.92 7.63
CA SER A 61 9.52 7.72 6.77
C SER A 61 9.93 6.42 7.44
N LEU A 62 10.62 6.44 8.58
CA LEU A 62 11.17 5.25 9.22
C LEU A 62 10.09 4.23 9.60
N CYS A 63 10.44 2.98 9.40
CA CYS A 63 9.67 1.81 9.76
C CYS A 63 9.29 1.87 11.23
N PRO A 64 8.00 1.75 11.58
CA PRO A 64 7.55 1.89 12.95
C PRO A 64 7.97 0.69 13.80
N ILE A 65 8.37 -0.41 13.17
CA ILE A 65 8.73 -1.68 13.81
C ILE A 65 10.24 -1.74 14.07
N CYS A 66 11.07 -1.86 13.02
CA CYS A 66 12.51 -2.04 13.18
C CYS A 66 13.32 -0.74 13.19
N LYS A 67 12.73 0.40 12.80
CA LYS A 67 13.39 1.73 12.79
C LYS A 67 14.61 1.89 11.86
N THR A 68 14.86 0.94 10.95
CA THR A 68 16.08 0.95 10.12
C THR A 68 15.91 1.51 8.71
N ASP A 69 14.74 1.39 8.10
CA ASP A 69 14.47 1.83 6.72
C ASP A 69 13.01 2.31 6.58
N THR A 70 12.62 2.81 5.42
CA THR A 70 11.24 3.23 5.15
C THR A 70 10.30 2.03 5.08
N MET A 71 9.18 2.06 5.81
CA MET A 71 8.18 1.01 5.68
C MET A 71 7.39 1.17 4.37
N ASN A 72 7.77 0.36 3.38
CA ASN A 72 7.08 0.12 2.12
C ASN A 72 6.90 -1.39 1.89
N ARG A 73 6.33 -1.78 0.74
CA ARG A 73 6.02 -3.18 0.42
C ARG A 73 7.26 -4.07 0.48
N GLU A 74 8.35 -3.62 -0.10
CA GLU A 74 9.62 -4.36 -0.18
C GLU A 74 10.21 -4.53 1.23
N HIS A 75 10.19 -3.47 2.04
CA HIS A 75 10.64 -3.53 3.42
C HIS A 75 9.77 -4.45 4.29
N LEU A 76 8.44 -4.47 4.10
CA LEU A 76 7.53 -5.34 4.87
C LEU A 76 7.93 -6.82 4.78
N LEU A 77 8.39 -7.25 3.61
CA LEU A 77 8.81 -8.64 3.35
C LEU A 77 10.14 -9.02 4.01
N VAL A 78 10.95 -8.04 4.42
CA VAL A 78 12.29 -8.27 4.99
C VAL A 78 12.52 -7.58 6.33
N CYS A 79 11.48 -6.93 6.88
CA CYS A 79 11.56 -6.19 8.12
C CYS A 79 11.91 -7.13 9.28
N LEU A 80 13.01 -6.85 9.98
CA LEU A 80 13.52 -7.68 11.08
C LEU A 80 12.57 -7.80 12.28
N GLY A 81 11.62 -6.87 12.42
CA GLY A 81 10.65 -6.88 13.53
C GLY A 81 9.32 -7.55 13.18
N VAL A 82 9.19 -8.07 11.97
CA VAL A 82 8.01 -8.79 11.48
C VAL A 82 8.30 -10.29 11.53
N ASP A 83 7.28 -11.11 11.79
CA ASP A 83 7.44 -12.56 11.97
C ASP A 83 8.10 -13.21 10.73
N PRO A 84 9.29 -13.84 10.86
CA PRO A 84 10.00 -14.45 9.75
C PRO A 84 9.23 -15.60 9.08
N ILE A 85 8.35 -16.31 9.80
CA ILE A 85 7.52 -17.39 9.25
C ILE A 85 6.48 -16.81 8.28
N LEU A 86 5.90 -15.67 8.64
CA LEU A 86 4.93 -14.97 7.80
C LEU A 86 5.61 -14.39 6.53
N GLN A 87 6.83 -13.89 6.67
CA GLN A 87 7.65 -13.40 5.55
C GLN A 87 8.09 -14.52 4.61
N LEU A 88 8.51 -15.67 5.14
CA LEU A 88 8.98 -16.82 4.34
C LEU A 88 7.88 -17.38 3.43
N ARG A 89 6.62 -17.34 3.89
CA ARG A 89 5.47 -17.76 3.08
C ARG A 89 5.14 -16.76 1.97
N ALA A 90 5.78 -15.58 1.96
CA ALA A 90 5.39 -14.42 1.17
C ALA A 90 3.89 -14.13 1.30
N ASP A 91 3.29 -14.50 2.43
CA ASP A 91 1.86 -14.37 2.65
C ASP A 91 1.58 -12.96 3.16
N VAL A 92 1.54 -12.05 2.20
CA VAL A 92 1.30 -10.63 2.45
C VAL A 92 -0.04 -10.42 3.19
N CYS A 93 -0.99 -11.36 3.09
CA CYS A 93 -2.27 -11.29 3.81
C CYS A 93 -2.15 -11.41 5.31
N LEU A 94 -1.09 -12.03 5.80
CA LEU A 94 -0.83 -12.18 7.23
C LEU A 94 0.09 -11.07 7.75
N LEU A 95 0.74 -10.35 6.84
CA LEU A 95 1.66 -9.25 7.13
C LEU A 95 0.97 -7.87 7.11
N TYR A 96 -0.18 -7.76 6.43
CA TYR A 96 -0.92 -6.52 6.16
C TYR A 96 -2.39 -6.64 6.59
#